data_AF-A0A8B7E4B7-F1
#
_entry.id   AF-A0A8B7E4B7-F1
#
_cell.length_a   1.000
_cell.length_b   1.000
_cell.length_c   1.000
_cell.angle_alpha   90.00
_cell.angle_beta   90.00
_cell.angle_gamma   90.00
#
_symmetry.space_group_name_H-M   'P 1'
#
loop_
_entity.id
_entity.type
_entity.pdbx_description
1 polymer ?
#
loop_
_entity_poly.entity_id
_entity_poly.type
_entity_poly.pdbx_seq_one_letter_code
_entity_poly.pdbx_strand_id
1 'polypeptide(L)'
;MEDYIHHSMPPIIAEQVLIDEANKVRPLLNDNQRQIADAILSALIEQPYDENKHSTDCFFLNGPAGCGKIFTYNYLTAKTSSRLIVTARAAWTGIAATLFKKGCTLHGLFKLPALILENSTCNVTPNSIHGQ
;
A
#
# COMPACT_ATOMS: atom_id res chain seq x y z
N MET A 1 -4.85 -29.52 26.39
CA MET A 1 -6.10 -28.74 26.26
C MET A 1 -5.89 -27.32 26.76
N GLU A 2 -4.79 -26.71 26.35
CA GLU A 2 -4.51 -25.27 26.28
C GLU A 2 -3.48 -25.10 25.16
N ASP A 3 -3.77 -25.84 24.08
CA ASP A 3 -3.06 -25.95 22.84
C ASP A 3 -3.46 -24.75 21.96
N TYR A 4 -2.57 -24.36 21.03
CA TYR A 4 -2.95 -23.76 19.73
C TYR A 4 -2.91 -22.21 19.54
N ILE A 5 -1.88 -21.47 19.98
CA ILE A 5 -1.70 -20.07 19.48
C ILE A 5 -0.26 -19.72 18.98
N HIS A 6 0.74 -20.59 19.15
CA HIS A 6 2.11 -20.28 18.68
C HIS A 6 2.56 -20.95 17.37
N HIS A 7 1.70 -21.69 16.68
CA HIS A 7 2.04 -22.20 15.34
C HIS A 7 1.60 -21.21 14.26
N SER A 8 2.56 -20.33 13.94
CA SER A 8 2.69 -19.62 12.68
C SER A 8 2.19 -20.50 11.54
N MET A 9 1.23 -19.98 10.77
CA MET A 9 0.73 -20.62 9.56
C MET A 9 1.92 -21.10 8.72
N PRO A 10 1.96 -22.38 8.29
CA PRO A 10 3.12 -22.91 7.59
C PRO A 10 3.39 -22.06 6.34
N PRO A 11 4.68 -21.76 6.01
CA PRO A 11 5.04 -20.77 5.00
C PRO A 11 4.32 -20.94 3.65
N ILE A 12 4.09 -22.18 3.25
CA ILE A 12 3.38 -22.56 2.02
C ILE A 12 1.93 -22.07 2.02
N ILE A 13 1.23 -22.18 3.15
CA ILE A 13 -0.15 -21.71 3.27
C ILE A 13 -0.18 -20.17 3.24
N ALA A 14 0.80 -19.50 3.83
CA ALA A 14 0.90 -18.04 3.79
C ALA A 14 1.14 -17.51 2.37
N GLU A 15 1.99 -18.17 1.59
CA GLU A 15 2.24 -17.81 0.19
C GLU A 15 1.01 -18.06 -0.69
N GLN A 16 0.36 -19.22 -0.53
CA GLN A 16 -0.85 -19.55 -1.29
C GLN A 16 -1.98 -18.55 -1.03
N VAL A 17 -2.18 -18.14 0.23
CA VAL A 17 -3.19 -17.12 0.60
C VAL A 17 -2.94 -15.79 -0.12
N LEU A 18 -1.68 -15.37 -0.27
CA LEU A 18 -1.34 -14.12 -0.98
C LEU A 18 -1.60 -14.25 -2.49
N ILE A 19 -1.32 -15.41 -3.07
CA ILE A 19 -1.62 -15.72 -4.48
C ILE A 19 -3.13 -15.70 -4.71
N ASP A 20 -3.89 -16.36 -3.86
CA ASP A 20 -5.35 -16.43 -3.94
C ASP A 20 -6.00 -15.05 -3.81
N GLU A 21 -5.49 -14.21 -2.91
CA GLU A 21 -5.96 -12.83 -2.75
C GLU A 21 -5.76 -12.01 -4.02
N ALA A 22 -4.56 -12.08 -4.63
CA ALA A 22 -4.28 -11.37 -5.87
C ALA A 22 -5.15 -11.87 -7.04
N ASN A 23 -5.34 -13.19 -7.15
CA ASN A 23 -6.16 -13.81 -8.20
C ASN A 23 -7.65 -13.47 -8.05
N LYS A 24 -8.16 -13.38 -6.81
CA LYS A 24 -9.54 -12.98 -6.51
C LYS A 24 -9.82 -11.53 -6.91
N VAL A 25 -8.85 -10.63 -6.75
CA VAL A 25 -9.02 -9.19 -7.04
C VAL A 25 -8.84 -8.86 -8.53
N ARG A 26 -7.95 -9.57 -9.25
CA ARG A 26 -7.67 -9.31 -10.68
C ARG A 26 -8.91 -9.17 -11.57
N PRO A 27 -9.94 -10.04 -11.50
CA PRO A 27 -11.12 -9.93 -12.38
C PRO A 27 -12.03 -8.74 -12.03
N LEU A 28 -11.87 -8.14 -10.85
CA LEU A 28 -12.67 -6.99 -10.39
C LEU A 28 -12.13 -5.64 -10.90
N LEU A 29 -10.92 -5.61 -11.46
CA LEU A 29 -10.36 -4.42 -12.09
C LEU A 29 -11.07 -4.15 -13.40
N ASN A 30 -11.42 -2.88 -13.64
CA ASN A 30 -11.80 -2.43 -14.98
C ASN A 30 -10.58 -2.39 -15.91
N ASP A 31 -10.82 -2.21 -17.20
CA ASP A 31 -9.78 -2.32 -18.23
C ASP A 31 -8.64 -1.32 -18.03
N ASN A 32 -8.94 -0.07 -17.68
CA ASN A 32 -7.93 0.96 -17.43
C ASN A 32 -7.06 0.62 -16.21
N GLN A 33 -7.68 0.19 -15.11
CA GLN A 33 -6.95 -0.20 -13.90
C GLN A 33 -6.08 -1.43 -14.16
N ARG A 34 -6.57 -2.39 -14.95
CA ARG A 34 -5.82 -3.59 -15.33
C ARG A 34 -4.63 -3.23 -16.21
N GLN A 35 -4.83 -2.41 -17.23
CA GLN A 35 -3.76 -1.98 -18.13
C GLN A 35 -2.63 -1.27 -17.38
N ILE A 36 -2.97 -0.34 -16.49
CA ILE A 36 -1.97 0.38 -15.70
C ILE A 36 -1.26 -0.57 -14.72
N ALA A 37 -2.01 -1.46 -14.06
CA ALA A 37 -1.41 -2.42 -13.15
C ALA A 37 -0.44 -3.37 -13.87
N ASP A 38 -0.82 -3.88 -15.04
CA ASP A 38 0.02 -4.76 -15.84
C ASP A 38 1.30 -4.03 -16.30
N ALA A 39 1.20 -2.77 -16.74
CA ALA A 39 2.37 -1.97 -17.12
C ALA A 39 3.36 -1.77 -15.94
N ILE A 40 2.85 -1.47 -14.74
CA ILE A 40 3.67 -1.32 -13.54
C ILE A 40 4.31 -2.65 -13.14
N LEU A 41 3.56 -3.75 -13.17
CA LEU A 41 4.06 -5.07 -12.80
C LEU A 41 5.12 -5.58 -13.77
N SER A 42 4.96 -5.34 -15.07
CA SER A 42 5.97 -5.67 -16.08
C SER A 42 7.27 -4.90 -15.84
N ALA A 43 7.19 -3.62 -15.48
CA ALA A 43 8.37 -2.82 -15.14
C ALA A 43 9.05 -3.31 -13.85
N LEU A 44 8.28 -3.73 -12.84
CA LEU A 44 8.81 -4.12 -11.53
C LEU A 44 9.31 -5.57 -11.44
N ILE A 45 8.66 -6.50 -12.12
CA ILE A 45 8.84 -7.95 -11.90
C ILE A 45 9.47 -8.65 -13.10
N GLU A 46 9.13 -8.21 -14.31
CA GLU A 46 9.49 -8.92 -15.54
C GLU A 46 10.83 -8.46 -16.12
N GLN A 47 11.46 -7.44 -15.53
CA GLN A 47 12.80 -7.01 -15.93
C GLN A 47 13.87 -7.93 -15.33
N PRO A 48 14.90 -8.31 -16.11
CA PRO A 48 16.05 -9.04 -15.60
C PRO A 48 16.68 -8.30 -14.43
N TYR A 49 16.94 -9.00 -13.34
CA TYR A 49 17.70 -8.46 -12.23
C TYR A 49 19.12 -8.15 -12.72
N ASP A 50 19.48 -6.87 -12.72
CA ASP A 50 20.81 -6.37 -13.07
C ASP A 50 21.32 -5.56 -11.88
N GLU A 51 22.37 -6.06 -11.25
CA GLU A 51 23.00 -5.47 -10.06
C GLU A 51 23.54 -4.05 -10.30
N ASN A 52 23.79 -3.69 -11.57
CA ASN A 52 24.27 -2.36 -11.96
C ASN A 52 23.12 -1.44 -12.41
N LYS A 53 21.90 -1.97 -12.51
CA LYS A 53 20.72 -1.22 -12.91
C LYS A 53 19.98 -0.69 -11.69
N HIS A 54 20.24 0.56 -11.35
CA HIS A 54 19.32 1.33 -10.52
C HIS A 54 18.08 1.64 -11.35
N SER A 55 17.01 0.86 -11.20
CA SER A 55 15.72 1.20 -11.80
C SER A 55 15.19 2.47 -11.15
N THR A 56 15.15 3.56 -11.93
CA THR A 56 14.60 4.86 -11.52
C THR A 56 13.12 4.99 -11.89
N ASP A 57 12.44 3.87 -12.13
CA ASP A 57 11.09 3.86 -12.68
C ASP A 57 10.09 4.36 -11.63
N CYS A 58 9.54 5.54 -11.88
CA CYS A 58 8.52 6.17 -11.04
C CYS A 58 7.21 6.27 -11.79
N PHE A 59 6.13 5.74 -11.19
CA PHE A 59 4.80 5.74 -11.78
C PHE A 59 3.84 6.57 -10.94
N PHE A 60 3.02 7.38 -11.61
CA PHE A 60 1.97 8.16 -10.98
C PHE A 60 0.60 7.71 -11.51
N LEU A 61 -0.24 7.16 -10.63
CA LEU A 61 -1.62 6.83 -10.95
C LEU A 61 -2.51 8.05 -10.71
N ASN A 62 -2.82 8.78 -11.79
CA ASN A 62 -3.74 9.92 -11.74
C ASN A 62 -5.16 9.54 -12.17
N GLY A 63 -6.16 10.19 -11.58
CA GLY A 63 -7.55 10.03 -11.98
C GLY A 63 -8.50 10.81 -11.07
N PRO A 64 -9.73 11.09 -11.51
CA PRO A 64 -10.75 11.74 -10.68
C PRO A 64 -11.07 11.02 -9.36
N ALA A 65 -11.80 11.71 -8.49
CA ALA A 65 -12.42 11.08 -7.33
C ALA A 65 -13.35 9.94 -7.80
N GLY A 66 -13.40 8.84 -7.04
CA GLY A 66 -14.26 7.70 -7.37
C GLY A 66 -13.71 6.69 -8.40
N CYS A 67 -12.57 6.95 -9.06
CA CYS A 67 -12.01 6.02 -10.06
C CYS A 67 -11.33 4.75 -9.49
N GLY A 68 -11.45 4.49 -8.18
CA GLY A 68 -10.89 3.29 -7.57
C GLY A 68 -9.37 3.24 -7.49
N LYS A 69 -8.66 4.38 -7.44
CA LYS A 69 -7.19 4.43 -7.36
C LYS A 69 -6.60 3.56 -6.24
N ILE A 70 -7.21 3.65 -5.06
CA ILE A 70 -6.81 2.87 -3.87
C ILE A 70 -7.02 1.37 -4.11
N PHE A 71 -8.10 1.00 -4.81
CA PHE A 71 -8.37 -0.39 -5.17
C PHE A 71 -7.24 -0.94 -6.06
N THR A 72 -6.79 -0.17 -7.06
CA THR A 72 -5.64 -0.53 -7.90
C THR A 72 -4.34 -0.66 -7.08
N TYR A 73 -4.05 0.26 -6.16
CA TYR A 73 -2.87 0.14 -5.30
C TYR A 73 -2.91 -1.09 -4.39
N ASN A 74 -4.08 -1.44 -3.85
CA ASN A 74 -4.27 -2.65 -3.04
C ASN A 74 -4.12 -3.92 -3.89
N TYR A 75 -4.50 -3.89 -5.17
CA TYR A 75 -4.23 -4.98 -6.11
C TYR A 75 -2.72 -5.15 -6.36
N LEU A 76 -2.02 -4.06 -6.70
CA LEU A 76 -0.56 -4.08 -6.91
C LEU A 76 0.18 -4.64 -5.69
N THR A 77 -0.28 -4.23 -4.51
CA THR A 77 0.15 -4.73 -3.21
C THR A 77 -0.03 -6.24 -3.05
N ALA A 78 -1.20 -6.77 -3.38
CA ALA A 78 -1.47 -8.20 -3.29
C ALA A 78 -0.59 -8.97 -4.30
N LYS A 79 -0.45 -8.44 -5.52
CA LYS A 79 0.31 -9.10 -6.59
C LYS A 79 1.83 -9.11 -6.36
N THR A 80 2.37 -8.06 -5.77
CA THR A 80 3.79 -8.01 -5.35
C THR A 80 4.03 -8.93 -4.16
N SER A 81 3.13 -8.93 -3.18
CA SER A 81 3.21 -9.83 -2.02
C SER A 81 3.11 -11.30 -2.43
N SER A 82 2.28 -11.64 -3.43
CA SER A 82 2.19 -13.00 -3.98
C SER A 82 3.45 -13.47 -4.71
N ARG A 83 4.41 -12.57 -4.93
CA ARG A 83 5.73 -12.87 -5.48
C ARG A 83 6.83 -12.68 -4.43
N LEU A 84 6.45 -12.60 -3.15
CA LEU A 84 7.33 -12.38 -2.01
C LEU A 84 8.14 -11.08 -2.09
N ILE A 85 7.66 -10.09 -2.86
CA ILE A 85 8.29 -8.77 -2.95
C ILE A 85 7.81 -7.92 -1.78
N VAL A 86 8.75 -7.40 -1.00
CA VAL A 86 8.46 -6.50 0.11
C VAL A 86 8.05 -5.14 -0.45
N THR A 87 6.81 -4.72 -0.19
CA THR A 87 6.29 -3.42 -0.63
C THR A 87 5.89 -2.58 0.57
N ALA A 88 6.42 -1.36 0.63
CA ALA A 88 6.04 -0.35 1.60
C ALA A 88 4.85 0.47 1.09
N ARG A 89 3.91 0.81 1.98
CA ARG A 89 2.67 1.53 1.65
C ARG A 89 2.49 2.67 2.63
N ALA A 90 2.61 3.89 2.14
CA ALA A 90 2.48 5.08 2.95
C ALA A 90 1.45 6.05 2.38
N ALA A 91 0.74 6.73 3.27
CA ALA A 91 -0.12 7.85 2.95
C ALA A 91 0.19 9.06 3.84
N TRP A 92 -0.18 10.26 3.39
CA TRP A 92 0.04 11.50 4.15
C TRP A 92 -0.84 11.59 5.40
N THR A 93 -2.10 11.17 5.32
CA THR A 93 -3.05 11.21 6.45
C THR A 93 -3.31 9.81 7.02
N GLY A 94 -3.69 9.75 8.30
CA GLY A 94 -4.06 8.49 8.96
C GLY A 94 -5.25 7.81 8.29
N ILE A 95 -6.28 8.58 7.91
CA ILE A 95 -7.48 8.06 7.22
C ILE A 95 -7.11 7.50 5.83
N ALA A 96 -6.21 8.14 5.10
CA ALA A 96 -5.76 7.58 3.83
C ALA A 96 -4.93 6.30 4.03
N ALA A 97 -4.13 6.23 5.09
CA ALA A 97 -3.32 5.05 5.41
C ALA A 97 -4.19 3.82 5.72
N THR A 98 -5.33 3.99 6.40
CA THR A 98 -6.25 2.87 6.71
C THR A 98 -6.93 2.27 5.49
N LEU A 99 -7.01 3.01 4.37
CA LEU A 99 -7.57 2.51 3.11
C LEU A 99 -6.59 1.58 2.36
N PHE A 100 -5.29 1.66 2.67
CA PHE A 100 -4.30 0.71 2.16
C PHE A 100 -4.25 -0.55 3.04
N LYS A 101 -4.23 -1.72 2.41
CA LYS A 101 -4.00 -2.98 3.14
C LYS A 101 -2.61 -2.96 3.76
N LYS A 102 -2.53 -3.07 5.09
CA LYS A 102 -1.29 -2.93 5.87
C LYS A 102 -0.58 -1.58 5.62
N GLY A 103 -1.35 -0.52 5.35
CA GLY A 103 -0.84 0.83 5.17
C GLY A 103 -0.37 1.47 6.47
N CYS A 104 0.50 2.46 6.35
CA CYS A 104 0.92 3.32 7.45
C CYS A 104 1.01 4.78 6.99
N THR A 105 1.19 5.71 7.91
CA THR A 105 1.44 7.11 7.53
C THR A 105 2.88 7.28 7.07
N LEU A 106 3.15 8.28 6.22
CA LEU A 106 4.50 8.63 5.78
C LEU A 106 5.42 8.89 6.99
N HIS A 107 4.89 9.57 8.01
CA HIS A 107 5.55 9.78 9.30
C HIS A 107 5.89 8.47 10.00
N GLY A 108 4.97 7.49 10.02
CA GLY A 108 5.21 6.18 10.61
C GLY A 108 6.25 5.36 9.85
N LEU A 109 6.21 5.38 8.51
CA LEU A 109 7.12 4.60 7.66
C LEU A 109 8.56 5.11 7.72
N PHE A 110 8.74 6.42 7.50
CA PHE A 110 10.06 7.04 7.39
C PHE A 110 10.55 7.62 8.72
N LYS A 111 9.75 7.50 9.79
CA LYS A 111 10.02 8.09 11.11
C LYS A 111 10.34 9.59 11.02
N LEU A 112 9.58 10.30 10.16
CA LEU A 112 9.80 11.73 9.95
C LEU A 112 9.49 12.50 11.24
N PRO A 113 10.41 13.35 11.73
CA PRO A 113 10.18 14.11 12.94
C PRO A 113 9.01 15.07 12.74
N ALA A 114 8.01 14.99 13.61
CA ALA A 114 7.06 16.07 13.80
C ALA A 114 7.68 17.04 14.80
N LEU A 115 8.14 18.20 14.32
CA LEU A 115 8.68 19.25 15.18
C LEU A 115 7.52 19.86 15.99
N ILE A 116 7.23 19.27 17.15
CA ILE A 116 6.31 19.83 18.14
C ILE A 116 7.16 20.60 19.14
N LEU A 117 7.07 21.92 19.08
CA LEU A 117 7.68 22.84 20.03
C LEU A 117 6.71 23.10 21.19
N GLU A 118 7.18 23.61 22.32
CA GLU A 118 6.31 23.92 23.48
C GLU A 118 5.21 24.94 23.14
N ASN A 119 5.44 25.79 22.14
CA ASN A 119 4.48 26.75 21.62
C ASN A 119 3.69 26.23 20.40
N SER A 120 3.82 24.95 20.05
CA SER A 120 3.03 24.35 18.97
C SER A 120 1.60 24.17 19.44
N THR A 121 0.73 25.06 18.97
CA THR A 121 -0.72 24.99 19.20
C THR A 121 -1.44 24.74 17.88
N CYS A 122 -2.54 23.99 17.93
CA CYS A 122 -3.44 23.87 16.78
C CYS A 122 -4.08 25.23 16.50
N ASN A 123 -4.08 25.69 15.24
CA ASN A 123 -4.78 26.93 14.85
C ASN A 123 -6.30 26.73 14.70
N VAL A 124 -6.82 25.54 15.01
CA VAL A 124 -8.26 25.25 15.03
C VAL A 124 -8.77 25.48 16.44
N THR A 125 -9.61 26.50 16.61
CA THR A 125 -10.30 26.73 17.87
C THR A 125 -11.58 25.88 17.94
N PRO A 126 -12.02 25.43 19.13
CA PRO A 126 -13.19 24.56 19.28
C PRO A 126 -14.50 25.14 18.69
N ASN A 127 -14.61 26.47 18.64
CA ASN A 127 -15.78 27.17 18.13
C ASN A 127 -15.61 27.68 16.68
N SER A 128 -14.53 27.30 16.00
CA SER A 128 -14.35 27.64 14.59
C SER A 128 -15.14 26.71 13.69
N ILE A 129 -15.42 27.14 12.45
CA ILE A 129 -16.01 26.30 11.40
C ILE A 129 -15.24 25.02 11.11
N HIS A 130 -13.95 24.96 11.49
CA HIS A 130 -13.09 23.79 11.32
C HIS A 130 -13.04 22.90 12.57
N GLY A 131 -13.56 23.39 13.71
CA GLY A 131 -13.59 22.68 15.00
C GLY A 131 -14.95 22.07 15.35
N GLN A 132 -16.01 22.44 14.61
CA GLN A 132 -17.35 21.82 14.63
C GLN A 132 -17.41 20.67 13.63
#